data_AF-K4L3F4-F1
#
_entry.id   AF-K4L3F4-F1
#
_cell.length_a   1.000
_cell.length_b   1.000
_cell.length_c   1.000
_cell.angle_alpha   90.00
_cell.angle_beta   90.00
_cell.angle_gamma   90.00
#
_symmetry.space_group_name_H-M   'P 1'
#
loop_
_entity.id
_entity.type
_entity.pdbx_description
1 polymer ?
#
loop_
_entity_poly.entity_id
_entity_poly.type
_entity_poly.pdbx_seq_one_letter_code
_entity_poly.pdbx_strand_id
1 'polypeptide(L)'
;MSIRSGVLISAVMFALVVSWCLAYSVSGRSVMYMWSNNLSLWEWAYSVLPRHSVAFTNYPAALLQFGRPEDAVEYYERNKNFRWKPQIFGGYAVALAQVGRYDEAVKNYESAIALVFSGIESLLLKGVDENSGHLRYLEGLLAEYYTNLAMAKLAQYEEDGVPRWDDVFGLLEAVEGMRADNNRHLAILASAHYTKGNIEKAKEYAERFLAARGDKRLIAKFWPDYCDYINCATTGK
;
A
#
# COMPACT_ATOMS: atom_id res chain seq x y z
N MET A 1 16.86 -69.01 -14.57
CA MET A 1 16.02 -67.85 -14.94
C MET A 1 15.68 -66.92 -13.76
N SER A 2 15.66 -67.37 -12.49
CA SER A 2 15.18 -66.57 -11.35
C SER A 2 16.10 -65.44 -10.86
N ILE A 3 17.42 -65.54 -11.07
CA ILE A 3 18.38 -64.51 -10.60
C ILE A 3 18.27 -63.23 -11.44
N ARG A 4 18.13 -63.36 -12.77
CA ARG A 4 17.95 -62.21 -13.67
C ARG A 4 16.65 -61.45 -13.39
N SER A 5 15.57 -62.15 -13.06
CA SER A 5 14.30 -61.52 -12.69
C SER A 5 14.36 -60.80 -11.34
N GLY A 6 15.07 -61.35 -10.34
CA GLY A 6 15.24 -60.68 -9.03
C GLY A 6 16.06 -59.38 -9.11
N VAL A 7 17.13 -59.39 -9.92
CA VAL A 7 17.94 -58.17 -10.18
C VAL A 7 17.13 -57.12 -10.92
N LEU A 8 16.32 -57.52 -11.91
CA LEU A 8 15.46 -56.59 -12.65
C LEU A 8 14.42 -55.93 -11.74
N ILE A 9 13.77 -56.71 -10.86
CA ILE A 9 12.78 -56.20 -9.90
C ILE A 9 13.44 -55.23 -8.92
N SER A 10 14.61 -55.55 -8.38
CA SER A 10 15.33 -54.67 -7.45
C SER A 10 15.75 -53.35 -8.13
N ALA A 11 16.23 -53.41 -9.38
CA ALA A 11 16.59 -52.22 -10.15
C ALA A 11 15.37 -51.32 -10.46
N VAL A 12 14.22 -51.92 -10.81
CA VAL A 12 12.97 -51.19 -11.04
C VAL A 12 12.47 -50.54 -9.74
N MET A 13 12.48 -51.28 -8.62
CA MET A 13 12.10 -50.74 -7.31
C MET A 13 13.00 -49.57 -6.89
N PHE A 14 14.31 -49.70 -7.08
CA PHE A 14 15.26 -48.63 -6.80
C PHE A 14 15.00 -47.39 -7.68
N ALA A 15 14.77 -47.59 -8.99
CA ALA A 15 14.44 -46.50 -9.90
C ALA A 15 13.12 -45.80 -9.53
N LEU A 16 12.10 -46.53 -9.09
CA LEU A 16 10.83 -45.97 -8.62
C LEU A 16 11.03 -45.15 -7.34
N VAL A 17 11.81 -45.64 -6.37
CA VAL A 17 12.12 -44.91 -5.14
C VAL A 17 12.89 -43.62 -5.45
N VAL A 18 13.93 -43.69 -6.31
CA VAL A 18 14.68 -42.49 -6.73
C VAL A 18 13.77 -41.50 -7.45
N SER A 19 12.90 -41.97 -8.35
CA SER A 19 11.94 -41.11 -9.04
C SER A 19 10.96 -40.43 -8.06
N TRP A 20 10.50 -41.14 -7.04
CA TRP A 20 9.65 -40.59 -5.98
C TRP A 20 10.39 -39.55 -5.14
N CYS A 21 11.63 -39.84 -4.72
CA CYS A 21 12.46 -38.90 -3.97
C CYS A 21 12.74 -37.62 -4.78
N LEU A 22 13.04 -37.75 -6.08
CA LEU A 22 13.25 -36.61 -6.96
C LEU A 22 11.97 -35.78 -7.09
N ALA A 23 10.83 -36.42 -7.36
CA ALA A 23 9.54 -35.72 -7.46
C ALA A 23 9.20 -34.96 -6.16
N TYR A 24 9.40 -35.57 -4.99
CA TYR A 24 9.17 -34.94 -3.69
C TYR A 24 10.16 -33.79 -3.42
N SER A 25 11.42 -33.92 -3.84
CA SER A 25 12.41 -32.85 -3.69
C SER A 25 12.11 -31.64 -4.57
N VAL A 26 11.60 -31.84 -5.79
CA VAL A 26 11.21 -30.77 -6.71
C VAL A 26 9.94 -30.09 -6.23
N SER A 27 8.92 -30.86 -5.83
CA SER A 27 7.68 -30.29 -5.28
C SER A 27 7.96 -29.53 -3.98
N GLY A 28 8.79 -30.08 -3.10
CA GLY A 28 9.26 -29.42 -1.88
C GLY A 28 9.94 -28.08 -2.18
N ARG A 29 10.87 -28.03 -3.16
CA ARG A 29 11.52 -26.78 -3.57
C ARG A 29 10.53 -25.75 -4.13
N SER A 30 9.58 -26.17 -4.97
CA SER A 30 8.58 -25.24 -5.52
C SER A 30 7.66 -24.65 -4.44
N VAL A 31 7.29 -25.46 -3.44
CA VAL A 31 6.51 -24.98 -2.28
C VAL A 31 7.38 -24.03 -1.46
N MET A 32 8.61 -24.39 -1.13
CA MET A 32 9.51 -23.52 -0.36
C MET A 32 9.75 -22.17 -1.07
N TYR A 33 9.86 -22.15 -2.39
CA TYR A 33 9.97 -20.90 -3.16
C TYR A 33 8.70 -20.06 -3.08
N MET A 34 7.52 -20.67 -3.28
CA MET A 34 6.23 -19.98 -3.22
C MET A 34 6.01 -19.28 -1.87
N TRP A 35 6.27 -19.98 -0.77
CA TRP A 35 6.09 -19.47 0.59
C TRP A 35 7.32 -18.73 1.14
N SER A 36 8.33 -18.43 0.30
CA SER A 36 9.57 -17.80 0.74
C SER A 36 9.36 -16.36 1.19
N ASN A 37 8.50 -15.61 0.51
CA ASN A 37 8.13 -14.25 0.88
C ASN A 37 6.77 -13.84 0.29
N ASN A 38 6.35 -12.62 0.63
CA ASN A 38 5.06 -12.08 0.21
C ASN A 38 4.95 -11.93 -1.32
N LEU A 39 6.03 -11.51 -1.97
CA LEU A 39 6.07 -11.31 -3.42
C LEU A 39 5.90 -12.64 -4.18
N SER A 40 6.67 -13.67 -3.82
CA SER A 40 6.58 -15.00 -4.45
C SER A 40 5.21 -15.64 -4.24
N LEU A 41 4.61 -15.43 -3.06
CA LEU A 41 3.28 -15.94 -2.74
C LEU A 41 2.22 -15.31 -3.64
N TRP A 42 2.21 -13.98 -3.76
CA TRP A 42 1.19 -13.28 -4.55
C TRP A 42 1.42 -13.38 -6.06
N GLU A 43 2.68 -13.49 -6.50
CA GLU A 43 3.03 -13.80 -7.89
C GLU A 43 2.43 -15.14 -8.29
N TRP A 44 2.63 -16.17 -7.46
CA TRP A 44 2.06 -17.48 -7.69
C TRP A 44 0.53 -17.44 -7.67
N ALA A 45 -0.07 -16.80 -6.66
CA ALA A 45 -1.53 -16.68 -6.55
C ALA A 45 -2.14 -16.01 -7.80
N TYR A 46 -1.49 -14.96 -8.33
CA TYR A 46 -1.89 -14.32 -9.57
C TYR A 46 -1.74 -15.26 -10.78
N SER A 47 -0.65 -16.04 -10.87
CA SER A 47 -0.42 -16.97 -11.98
C SER A 47 -1.50 -18.05 -12.10
N VAL A 48 -2.06 -18.50 -10.98
CA VAL A 48 -3.10 -19.53 -10.94
C VAL A 48 -4.51 -18.93 -11.04
N LEU A 49 -4.73 -17.78 -10.41
CA LEU A 49 -6.04 -17.13 -10.34
C LEU A 49 -5.94 -15.62 -10.68
N PRO A 50 -5.71 -15.26 -11.95
CA PRO A 50 -5.40 -13.89 -12.34
C PRO A 50 -6.55 -12.89 -12.14
N ARG A 51 -7.78 -13.38 -11.95
CA ARG A 51 -8.99 -12.57 -11.73
C ARG A 51 -9.49 -12.60 -10.28
N HIS A 52 -8.75 -13.23 -9.37
CA HIS A 52 -9.16 -13.29 -7.97
C HIS A 52 -8.85 -11.97 -7.27
N SER A 53 -9.87 -11.36 -6.65
CA SER A 53 -9.78 -10.01 -6.10
C SER A 53 -8.68 -9.86 -5.04
N VAL A 54 -8.38 -10.92 -4.30
CA VAL A 54 -7.34 -10.87 -3.25
C VAL A 54 -5.94 -10.80 -3.86
N ALA A 55 -5.67 -11.60 -4.91
CA ALA A 55 -4.37 -11.56 -5.60
C ALA A 55 -4.18 -10.23 -6.35
N PHE A 56 -5.27 -9.72 -6.94
CA PHE A 56 -5.27 -8.47 -7.70
C PHE A 56 -4.90 -7.24 -6.84
N THR A 57 -5.27 -7.23 -5.57
CA THR A 57 -4.86 -6.17 -4.63
C THR A 57 -3.47 -6.41 -4.06
N ASN A 58 -3.16 -7.66 -3.70
CA ASN A 58 -1.97 -7.94 -2.89
C ASN A 58 -0.69 -8.12 -3.70
N TYR A 59 -0.75 -8.57 -4.95
CA TYR A 59 0.47 -8.73 -5.77
C TYR A 59 1.15 -7.39 -6.07
N PRO A 60 0.44 -6.35 -6.53
CA PRO A 60 1.05 -5.04 -6.71
C PRO A 60 1.50 -4.41 -5.39
N ALA A 61 0.74 -4.61 -4.30
CA ALA A 61 1.16 -4.16 -2.98
C ALA A 61 2.48 -4.80 -2.54
N ALA A 62 2.69 -6.09 -2.83
CA ALA A 62 3.96 -6.76 -2.61
C ALA A 62 5.06 -6.20 -3.52
N LEU A 63 4.79 -5.95 -4.81
CA LEU A 63 5.76 -5.30 -5.70
C LEU A 63 6.23 -3.94 -5.13
N LEU A 64 5.31 -3.11 -4.64
CA LEU A 64 5.64 -1.83 -3.99
C LEU A 64 6.47 -2.01 -2.72
N GLN A 65 6.12 -2.98 -1.87
CA GLN A 65 6.88 -3.29 -0.65
C GLN A 65 8.31 -3.72 -0.96
N PHE A 66 8.54 -4.40 -2.08
CA PHE A 66 9.85 -4.85 -2.54
C PHE A 66 10.56 -3.82 -3.43
N GLY A 67 10.06 -2.58 -3.51
CA GLY A 67 10.71 -1.49 -4.25
C GLY A 67 10.64 -1.66 -5.77
N ARG A 68 9.57 -2.28 -6.29
CA ARG A 68 9.33 -2.51 -7.72
C ARG A 68 8.08 -1.77 -8.21
N PRO A 69 8.02 -0.42 -8.11
CA PRO A 69 6.83 0.34 -8.46
C PRO A 69 6.50 0.34 -9.96
N GLU A 70 7.50 0.28 -10.84
CA GLU A 70 7.30 0.19 -12.29
C GLU A 70 6.56 -1.09 -12.68
N ASP A 71 6.92 -2.22 -12.07
CA ASP A 71 6.25 -3.50 -12.29
C ASP A 71 4.80 -3.49 -11.79
N ALA A 72 4.55 -2.79 -10.67
CA ALA A 72 3.19 -2.60 -10.16
C ALA A 72 2.34 -1.76 -11.14
N VAL A 73 2.91 -0.68 -11.69
CA VAL A 73 2.26 0.15 -12.71
C VAL A 73 1.94 -0.67 -13.96
N GLU A 74 2.91 -1.44 -14.46
CA GLU A 74 2.70 -2.32 -15.62
C GLU A 74 1.59 -3.34 -15.35
N TYR A 75 1.57 -3.93 -14.16
CA TYR A 75 0.52 -4.86 -13.76
C TYR A 75 -0.87 -4.23 -13.84
N TYR A 76 -1.05 -3.04 -13.27
CA TYR A 76 -2.34 -2.35 -13.31
C TYR A 76 -2.74 -1.99 -14.76
N GLU A 77 -1.82 -1.49 -15.58
CA GLU A 77 -2.08 -1.16 -16.99
C GLU A 77 -2.51 -2.38 -17.81
N ARG A 78 -1.86 -3.54 -17.61
CA ARG A 78 -2.24 -4.80 -18.27
C ARG A 78 -3.65 -5.26 -17.88
N ASN A 79 -4.14 -4.84 -16.73
CA ASN A 79 -5.44 -5.28 -16.17
C ASN A 79 -6.46 -4.13 -16.03
N LYS A 80 -6.28 -3.01 -16.75
CA LYS A 80 -7.16 -1.83 -16.69
C LYS A 80 -8.58 -2.05 -17.19
N ASN A 81 -8.80 -3.11 -17.94
CA ASN A 81 -10.13 -3.48 -18.44
C ASN A 81 -10.99 -4.21 -17.38
N PHE A 82 -10.44 -4.49 -16.19
CA PHE A 82 -11.19 -5.10 -15.12
C PHE A 82 -12.01 -4.09 -14.33
N ARG A 83 -13.11 -4.55 -13.72
CA ARG A 83 -13.90 -3.71 -12.81
C ARG A 83 -13.12 -3.51 -11.51
N TRP A 84 -12.63 -2.30 -11.33
CA TRP A 84 -11.82 -1.95 -10.16
C TRP A 84 -12.68 -1.54 -8.97
N LYS A 85 -12.19 -1.89 -7.78
CA LYS A 85 -12.69 -1.45 -6.47
C LYS A 85 -11.83 -0.29 -5.97
N PRO A 86 -12.27 0.49 -4.95
CA PRO A 86 -11.47 1.60 -4.43
C PRO A 86 -10.01 1.24 -4.12
N GLN A 87 -9.78 0.06 -3.54
CA GLN A 87 -8.43 -0.43 -3.17
C GLN A 87 -7.50 -0.56 -4.38
N ILE A 88 -8.04 -0.91 -5.55
CA ILE A 88 -7.25 -1.06 -6.76
C ILE A 88 -6.85 0.31 -7.30
N PHE A 89 -7.80 1.25 -7.38
CA PHE A 89 -7.50 2.63 -7.78
C PHE A 89 -6.48 3.28 -6.84
N GLY A 90 -6.66 3.11 -5.51
CA GLY A 90 -5.71 3.62 -4.53
C GLY A 90 -4.32 2.99 -4.64
N GLY A 91 -4.24 1.66 -4.82
CA GLY A 91 -2.97 0.96 -5.03
C GLY A 91 -2.26 1.37 -6.32
N TYR A 92 -3.01 1.57 -7.40
CA TYR A 92 -2.46 2.05 -8.66
C TYR A 92 -1.93 3.48 -8.53
N ALA A 93 -2.69 4.36 -7.86
CA ALA A 93 -2.26 5.72 -7.59
C ALA A 93 -0.95 5.78 -6.77
N VAL A 94 -0.79 4.90 -5.77
CA VAL A 94 0.48 4.80 -5.02
C VAL A 94 1.63 4.40 -5.94
N ALA A 95 1.43 3.39 -6.78
CA ALA A 95 2.46 2.94 -7.72
C ALA A 95 2.86 4.05 -8.71
N LEU A 96 1.87 4.77 -9.25
CA LEU A 96 2.08 5.92 -10.13
C LEU A 96 2.85 7.05 -9.45
N ALA A 97 2.52 7.38 -8.20
CA ALA A 97 3.21 8.41 -7.43
C ALA A 97 4.68 8.02 -7.14
N GLN A 98 4.98 6.74 -6.89
CA GLN A 98 6.35 6.28 -6.67
C GLN A 98 7.23 6.36 -7.92
N VAL A 99 6.65 6.23 -9.12
CA VAL A 99 7.35 6.42 -10.40
C VAL A 99 7.28 7.87 -10.93
N GLY A 100 6.77 8.81 -10.13
CA GLY A 100 6.69 10.23 -10.50
C GLY A 100 5.55 10.62 -11.47
N ARG A 101 4.61 9.71 -11.77
CA ARG A 101 3.45 9.98 -12.63
C ARG A 101 2.30 10.60 -11.83
N TYR A 102 2.53 11.78 -11.27
CA TYR A 102 1.63 12.41 -10.30
C TYR A 102 0.25 12.77 -10.86
N ASP A 103 0.16 13.23 -12.12
CA ASP A 103 -1.12 13.55 -12.78
C ASP A 103 -2.08 12.36 -12.84
N GLU A 104 -1.53 11.18 -13.11
CA GLU A 104 -2.30 9.96 -13.18
C GLU A 104 -2.60 9.42 -11.78
N ALA A 105 -1.68 9.59 -10.83
CA ALA A 105 -1.92 9.26 -9.43
C ALA A 105 -3.10 10.05 -8.85
N VAL A 106 -3.15 11.37 -9.10
CA VAL A 106 -4.24 12.26 -8.68
C VAL A 106 -5.59 11.74 -9.20
N LYS A 107 -5.70 11.47 -10.50
CA LYS A 107 -6.95 10.95 -11.11
C LYS A 107 -7.39 9.62 -10.50
N ASN A 108 -6.44 8.73 -10.22
CA ASN A 108 -6.73 7.43 -9.61
C ASN A 108 -7.14 7.58 -8.13
N TYR A 109 -6.52 8.47 -7.35
CA TYR A 109 -6.99 8.77 -6.00
C TYR A 109 -8.39 9.38 -5.99
N GLU A 110 -8.68 10.33 -6.88
CA GLU A 110 -10.02 10.92 -7.02
C GLU A 110 -11.07 9.86 -7.35
N SER A 111 -10.74 8.93 -8.25
CA SER A 111 -11.60 7.78 -8.57
C SER A 111 -11.81 6.85 -7.37
N ALA A 112 -10.76 6.58 -6.59
CA ALA A 112 -10.85 5.77 -5.38
C ALA A 112 -11.77 6.44 -4.34
N ILE A 113 -11.56 7.72 -4.06
CA ILE A 113 -12.34 8.52 -3.11
C ILE A 113 -13.83 8.53 -3.50
N ALA A 114 -14.14 8.80 -4.78
CA ALA A 114 -15.51 8.80 -5.27
C ALA A 114 -16.22 7.45 -5.05
N LEU A 115 -15.52 6.34 -5.31
CA LEU A 115 -16.07 5.01 -5.07
C LEU A 115 -16.23 4.67 -3.59
N VAL A 116 -15.32 5.14 -2.72
CA VAL A 116 -15.49 4.96 -1.27
C VAL A 116 -16.69 5.77 -0.78
N PHE A 117 -16.82 7.03 -1.19
CA PHE A 117 -17.92 7.90 -0.80
C PHE A 117 -19.27 7.30 -1.20
N SER A 118 -19.41 6.84 -2.43
CA SER A 118 -20.61 6.12 -2.91
C SER A 118 -20.88 4.83 -2.11
N GLY A 119 -19.83 4.12 -1.71
CA GLY A 119 -19.94 2.94 -0.85
C GLY A 119 -20.48 3.25 0.55
N ILE A 120 -19.99 4.33 1.18
CA ILE A 120 -20.47 4.82 2.48
C ILE A 120 -21.95 5.22 2.37
N GLU A 121 -22.28 6.05 1.38
CA GLU A 121 -23.65 6.50 1.13
C GLU A 121 -24.60 5.31 0.97
N SER A 122 -24.22 4.30 0.17
CA SER A 122 -25.02 3.09 0.00
C SER A 122 -25.22 2.30 1.29
N LEU A 123 -24.24 2.27 2.21
CA LEU A 123 -24.36 1.56 3.48
C LEU A 123 -25.26 2.32 4.46
N LEU A 124 -25.12 3.63 4.54
CA LEU A 124 -25.97 4.49 5.36
C LEU A 124 -27.43 4.42 4.91
N LEU A 125 -27.69 4.43 3.60
CA LEU A 125 -29.05 4.24 3.05
C LEU A 125 -29.66 2.87 3.38
N LYS A 126 -28.83 1.85 3.65
CA LYS A 126 -29.27 0.53 4.11
C LYS A 126 -29.47 0.44 5.62
N GLY A 127 -29.32 1.54 6.34
CA GLY A 127 -29.45 1.60 7.80
C GLY A 127 -28.31 0.93 8.55
N VAL A 128 -27.13 0.79 7.93
CA VAL A 128 -25.95 0.28 8.62
C VAL A 128 -25.52 1.29 9.67
N ASP A 129 -25.34 0.81 10.90
CA ASP A 129 -24.90 1.63 12.03
C ASP A 129 -23.58 2.36 11.73
N GLU A 130 -23.52 3.65 12.07
CA GLU A 130 -22.37 4.53 11.85
C GLU A 130 -21.08 4.04 12.54
N ASN A 131 -21.21 3.25 13.60
CA ASN A 131 -20.08 2.67 14.32
C ASN A 131 -19.73 1.26 13.84
N SER A 132 -20.33 0.80 12.75
CA SER A 132 -20.00 -0.50 12.15
C SER A 132 -18.55 -0.55 11.67
N GLY A 133 -17.93 -1.72 11.79
CA GLY A 133 -16.56 -1.93 11.31
C GLY A 133 -16.38 -1.68 9.81
N HIS A 134 -17.45 -1.83 9.01
CA HIS A 134 -17.42 -1.55 7.58
C HIS A 134 -17.28 -0.05 7.30
N LEU A 135 -18.06 0.79 7.98
CA LEU A 135 -17.95 2.25 7.81
C LEU A 135 -16.61 2.76 8.33
N ARG A 136 -16.15 2.28 9.50
CA ARG A 136 -14.81 2.62 10.02
C ARG A 136 -13.70 2.25 9.03
N TYR A 137 -13.79 1.09 8.37
CA TYR A 137 -12.83 0.70 7.34
C TYR A 137 -12.83 1.66 6.14
N LEU A 138 -14.01 2.08 5.66
CA LEU A 138 -14.14 3.02 4.55
C LEU A 138 -13.65 4.43 4.92
N GLU A 139 -13.93 4.91 6.13
CA GLU A 139 -13.38 6.17 6.65
C GLU A 139 -11.86 6.15 6.73
N GLY A 140 -11.26 5.03 7.17
CA GLY A 140 -9.82 4.84 7.15
C GLY A 140 -9.22 4.90 5.74
N LEU A 141 -9.88 4.30 4.75
CA LEU A 141 -9.47 4.40 3.35
C LEU A 141 -9.57 5.82 2.82
N LEU A 142 -10.66 6.55 3.12
CA LEU A 142 -10.78 7.95 2.73
C LEU A 142 -9.64 8.79 3.29
N ALA A 143 -9.36 8.64 4.58
CA ALA A 143 -8.27 9.35 5.22
C ALA A 143 -6.93 9.10 4.53
N GLU A 144 -6.62 7.84 4.21
CA GLU A 144 -5.41 7.48 3.48
C GLU A 144 -5.39 8.10 2.07
N TYR A 145 -6.49 8.02 1.32
CA TYR A 145 -6.54 8.53 -0.05
C TYR A 145 -6.51 10.05 -0.12
N TYR A 146 -7.17 10.76 0.78
CA TYR A 146 -7.06 12.22 0.88
C TYR A 146 -5.63 12.65 1.23
N THR A 147 -4.99 11.96 2.17
CA THR A 147 -3.60 12.22 2.56
C THR A 147 -2.65 12.04 1.36
N ASN A 148 -2.79 10.92 0.64
CA ASN A 148 -1.92 10.62 -0.49
C ASN A 148 -2.23 11.52 -1.71
N LEU A 149 -3.50 11.88 -1.93
CA LEU A 149 -3.90 12.84 -2.96
C LEU A 149 -3.29 14.21 -2.70
N ALA A 150 -3.33 14.69 -1.45
CA ALA A 150 -2.67 15.93 -1.06
C ALA A 150 -1.16 15.89 -1.37
N MET A 151 -0.49 14.80 -1.02
CA MET A 151 0.93 14.61 -1.33
C MET A 151 1.21 14.58 -2.84
N ALA A 152 0.38 13.87 -3.62
CA ALA A 152 0.53 13.82 -5.07
C ALA A 152 0.33 15.19 -5.72
N LYS A 153 -0.65 15.98 -5.26
CA LYS A 153 -0.86 17.36 -5.71
C LYS A 153 0.30 18.27 -5.35
N LEU A 154 0.84 18.17 -4.15
CA LEU A 154 2.04 18.93 -3.76
C LEU A 154 3.23 18.61 -4.67
N ALA A 155 3.43 17.33 -5.00
CA ALA A 155 4.50 16.89 -5.88
C ALA A 155 4.34 17.38 -7.34
N GLN A 156 3.11 17.62 -7.83
CA GLN A 156 2.89 18.25 -9.14
C GLN A 156 3.44 19.69 -9.19
N TYR A 157 3.48 20.38 -8.05
CA TYR A 157 3.89 21.79 -7.98
C TYR A 157 5.39 21.99 -7.77
N GLU A 158 6.18 20.90 -7.64
CA GLU A 158 7.63 20.98 -7.42
C GLU A 158 8.40 21.49 -8.65
N GLU A 159 7.80 21.56 -9.85
CA GLU A 159 8.46 22.16 -11.03
C GLU A 159 8.84 23.64 -10.85
N ASP A 160 8.10 24.40 -10.04
CA ASP A 160 8.37 25.83 -9.76
C ASP A 160 8.94 26.06 -8.34
N GLY A 161 9.12 25.01 -7.54
CA GLY A 161 9.72 25.07 -6.19
C GLY A 161 8.88 25.71 -5.08
N VAL A 162 7.61 26.09 -5.34
CA VAL A 162 6.70 26.67 -4.35
C VAL A 162 5.51 25.73 -4.11
N PRO A 163 5.40 25.08 -2.93
CA PRO A 163 4.28 24.22 -2.64
C PRO A 163 2.99 25.04 -2.50
N ARG A 164 1.97 24.72 -3.30
CA ARG A 164 0.66 25.38 -3.27
C ARG A 164 -0.22 24.76 -2.20
N TRP A 165 0.10 25.05 -0.94
CA TRP A 165 -0.61 24.45 0.20
C TRP A 165 -2.10 24.75 0.22
N ASP A 166 -2.54 25.89 -0.32
CA ASP A 166 -3.96 26.29 -0.38
C ASP A 166 -4.83 25.25 -1.10
N ASP A 167 -4.29 24.56 -2.10
CA ASP A 167 -5.03 23.55 -2.89
C ASP A 167 -5.22 22.22 -2.14
N VAL A 168 -4.44 21.98 -1.09
CA VAL A 168 -4.41 20.70 -0.37
C VAL A 168 -4.87 20.80 1.08
N PHE A 169 -4.90 22.00 1.67
CA PHE A 169 -5.38 22.21 3.04
C PHE A 169 -6.78 21.63 3.25
N GLY A 170 -7.72 21.93 2.36
CA GLY A 170 -9.09 21.41 2.46
C GLY A 170 -9.17 19.88 2.42
N LEU A 171 -8.26 19.22 1.68
CA LEU A 171 -8.19 17.76 1.64
C LEU A 171 -7.71 17.19 2.98
N LEU A 172 -6.72 17.85 3.61
CA LEU A 172 -6.14 17.39 4.88
C LEU A 172 -7.05 17.69 6.07
N GLU A 173 -7.72 18.85 6.09
CA GLU A 173 -8.72 19.20 7.11
C GLU A 173 -9.93 18.26 7.05
N ALA A 174 -10.34 17.82 5.85
CA ALA A 174 -11.41 16.82 5.71
C ALA A 174 -11.07 15.50 6.44
N VAL A 175 -9.79 15.15 6.55
CA VAL A 175 -9.35 13.94 7.26
C VAL A 175 -9.50 14.06 8.78
N GLU A 176 -9.41 15.27 9.35
CA GLU A 176 -9.50 15.47 10.80
C GLU A 176 -10.83 15.02 11.39
N GLY A 177 -11.91 15.12 10.62
CA GLY A 177 -13.24 14.65 11.01
C GLY A 177 -13.44 13.14 10.88
N MET A 178 -12.49 12.42 10.27
CA MET A 178 -12.62 10.99 9.98
C MET A 178 -12.00 10.14 11.09
N ARG A 179 -12.58 8.97 11.35
CA ARG A 179 -12.03 7.99 12.29
C ARG A 179 -10.92 7.19 11.61
N ALA A 180 -9.79 7.84 11.41
CA ALA A 180 -8.61 7.24 10.80
C ALA A 180 -7.65 6.71 11.87
N ASP A 181 -7.20 5.47 11.72
CA ASP A 181 -6.09 4.95 12.52
C ASP A 181 -4.74 5.52 12.05
N ASN A 182 -4.71 6.11 10.84
CA ASN A 182 -3.53 6.69 10.21
C ASN A 182 -3.47 8.21 10.43
N ASN A 183 -2.45 8.66 11.15
CA ASN A 183 -2.26 10.05 11.55
C ASN A 183 -1.29 10.83 10.65
N ARG A 184 -0.86 10.28 9.51
CA ARG A 184 0.11 10.93 8.60
C ARG A 184 -0.32 12.32 8.13
N HIS A 185 -1.63 12.56 7.97
CA HIS A 185 -2.17 13.87 7.60
C HIS A 185 -1.76 14.98 8.60
N LEU A 186 -1.66 14.67 9.90
CA LEU A 186 -1.26 15.63 10.94
C LEU A 186 0.18 16.12 10.74
N ALA A 187 1.09 15.23 10.36
CA ALA A 187 2.47 15.60 10.05
C ALA A 187 2.54 16.54 8.84
N ILE A 188 1.69 16.31 7.83
CA ILE A 188 1.62 17.17 6.64
C ILE A 188 1.01 18.53 6.99
N LEU A 189 -0.07 18.57 7.79
CA LEU A 189 -0.68 19.81 8.28
C LEU A 189 0.30 20.64 9.11
N ALA A 190 1.06 20.00 10.00
CA ALA A 190 2.10 20.67 10.78
C ALA A 190 3.09 21.40 9.87
N SER A 191 3.54 20.72 8.82
CA SER A 191 4.47 21.22 7.81
C SER A 191 3.88 22.37 6.99
N ALA A 192 2.62 22.24 6.58
CA ALA A 192 1.90 23.24 5.85
C ALA A 192 1.73 24.53 6.67
N HIS A 193 1.40 24.41 7.96
CA HIS A 193 1.31 25.56 8.85
C HIS A 193 2.67 26.20 9.13
N TYR A 194 3.73 25.39 9.26
CA TYR A 194 5.09 25.89 9.45
C TYR A 194 5.56 26.76 8.27
N THR A 195 5.40 26.26 7.03
CA THR A 195 5.78 27.00 5.81
C THR A 195 4.99 28.30 5.63
N LYS A 196 3.76 28.37 6.12
CA LYS A 196 2.94 29.61 6.17
C LYS A 196 3.31 30.55 7.33
N GLY A 197 4.28 30.20 8.18
CA GLY A 197 4.66 30.99 9.36
C GLY A 197 3.70 30.86 10.56
N ASN A 198 2.72 29.96 10.51
CA ASN A 198 1.77 29.71 11.59
C ASN A 198 2.35 28.71 12.61
N ILE A 199 3.39 29.15 13.34
CA ILE A 199 4.20 28.27 14.20
C ILE A 199 3.38 27.60 15.31
N GLU A 200 2.40 28.28 15.91
CA GLU A 200 1.57 27.70 16.98
C GLU A 200 0.75 26.51 16.48
N LYS A 201 0.04 26.67 15.36
CA LYS A 201 -0.71 25.58 14.73
C LYS A 201 0.21 24.45 14.29
N ALA A 202 1.37 24.77 13.74
CA ALA A 202 2.35 23.76 13.34
C ALA A 202 2.76 22.86 14.50
N LYS A 203 3.02 23.45 15.69
CA LYS A 203 3.35 22.70 16.90
C LYS A 203 2.17 21.85 17.39
N GLU A 204 0.97 22.42 17.40
CA GLU A 204 -0.24 21.69 17.82
C GLU A 204 -0.45 20.40 17.00
N TYR A 205 -0.37 20.50 15.67
CA TYR A 205 -0.52 19.34 14.79
C TYR A 205 0.61 18.32 14.97
N ALA A 206 1.85 18.79 15.14
CA ALA A 206 2.98 17.92 15.40
C ALA A 206 2.84 17.16 16.74
N GLU A 207 2.40 17.83 17.79
CA GLU A 207 2.16 17.21 19.10
C GLU A 207 1.04 16.17 19.04
N ARG A 208 -0.06 16.46 18.33
CA ARG A 208 -1.13 15.49 18.08
C ARG A 208 -0.63 14.27 17.32
N PHE A 209 0.19 14.46 16.28
CA PHE A 209 0.81 13.35 15.55
C PHE A 209 1.67 12.46 16.46
N LEU A 210 2.48 13.07 17.33
CA LEU A 210 3.33 12.36 18.28
C LEU A 210 2.52 11.62 19.35
N ALA A 211 1.48 12.25 19.90
CA ALA A 211 0.57 11.65 20.86
C ALA A 211 -0.12 10.41 20.27
N ALA A 212 -0.40 10.44 18.97
CA ALA A 212 -0.95 9.31 18.24
C ALA A 212 0.09 8.26 17.80
N ARG A 213 1.28 8.25 18.44
CA ARG A 213 2.41 7.35 18.18
C ARG A 213 2.93 7.42 16.74
N GLY A 214 2.83 8.59 16.11
CA GLY A 214 3.42 8.86 14.82
C GLY A 214 4.95 8.70 14.85
N ASP A 215 5.53 8.23 13.74
CA ASP A 215 6.97 8.13 13.59
C ASP A 215 7.59 9.53 13.50
N LYS A 216 8.38 9.92 14.51
CA LYS A 216 9.09 11.20 14.59
C LYS A 216 9.92 11.50 13.33
N ARG A 217 10.41 10.47 12.63
CA ARG A 217 11.18 10.62 11.37
C ARG A 217 10.36 11.26 10.25
N LEU A 218 9.03 11.12 10.29
CA LEU A 218 8.17 11.78 9.30
C LEU A 218 8.11 13.30 9.52
N ILE A 219 8.12 13.77 10.77
CA ILE A 219 8.24 15.21 11.06
C ILE A 219 9.59 15.74 10.55
N ALA A 220 10.68 14.96 10.72
CA ALA A 220 12.03 15.33 10.26
C ALA A 220 12.08 15.71 8.78
N LYS A 221 11.32 15.00 7.94
CA LYS A 221 11.30 15.21 6.49
C LYS A 221 10.80 16.60 6.11
N PHE A 222 9.92 17.18 6.92
CA PHE A 222 9.24 18.42 6.61
C PHE A 222 9.61 19.58 7.53
N TRP A 223 10.14 19.29 8.73
CA TRP A 223 10.54 20.28 9.72
C TRP A 223 11.81 19.85 10.47
N PRO A 224 12.99 19.94 9.84
CA PRO A 224 14.26 19.49 10.43
C PRO A 224 14.57 20.17 11.77
N ASP A 225 14.42 21.49 11.86
CA ASP A 225 14.73 22.27 13.07
C ASP A 225 13.85 21.89 14.27
N TYR A 226 12.59 21.53 14.05
CA TYR A 226 11.71 21.06 15.13
C TYR A 226 12.02 19.63 15.52
N CYS A 227 12.61 18.84 14.62
CA CYS A 227 13.10 17.53 14.96
C CYS A 227 14.19 17.57 16.03
N ASP A 228 15.06 18.58 15.98
CA ASP A 228 16.06 18.83 17.01
C ASP A 228 15.38 19.17 18.35
N TYR A 229 14.32 19.98 18.32
CA TYR A 229 13.54 20.34 19.51
C TYR A 229 12.87 19.12 20.18
N ILE A 230 12.28 18.20 19.42
CA ILE A 230 11.62 16.99 19.97
C ILE A 230 12.57 15.80 20.17
N ASN A 231 13.88 16.02 19.98
CA ASN A 231 14.93 15.01 20.01
C ASN A 231 14.55 13.77 19.19
N CYS A 232 14.39 13.95 17.88
CA CYS A 232 14.02 12.88 16.97
C CYS A 232 15.01 11.70 16.93
N ALA A 233 16.23 11.87 17.47
CA ALA A 233 17.33 10.91 17.53
C ALA A 233 17.26 9.80 16.46
N THR A 234 18.04 9.97 15.39
CA THR A 234 18.32 8.93 14.39
C THR A 234 19.00 7.73 15.05
N THR A 235 18.24 6.84 15.69
CA THR A 235 18.72 5.52 16.07
C THR A 235 18.47 4.57 14.91
N GLY A 236 19.53 4.27 14.18
CA GLY A 236 19.60 3.15 13.24
C GLY A 236 20.06 3.54 11.85
N LYS A 237 21.30 3.15 11.55
CA LYS A 237 21.83 2.92 10.19
C LYS A 237 20.90 2.04 9.36
#